data_AF-A0A8T1DZS3-F1
#
_entry.id   AF-A0A8T1DZS3-F1
#
_cell.length_a   1.000
_cell.length_b   1.000
_cell.length_c   1.000
_cell.angle_alpha   90.00
_cell.angle_beta   90.00
_cell.angle_gamma   90.00
#
_symmetry.space_group_name_H-M   'P 1'
#
loop_
_entity.id
_entity.type
_entity.pdbx_description
1 polymer ?
#
loop_
_entity_poly.entity_id
_entity_poly.type
_entity_poly.pdbx_seq_one_letter_code
_entity_poly.pdbx_strand_id
1 'polypeptide(L)'
;MVKLFCAIVGVAGSAFEVDIDDAESVSALKDAIKAKKPNDFKDVDADKLQLFLAKTDDGAWLKSKDLLRMRKGEIPNEVESRYMNEELEDPTDKICSKFPSTIPDGT
;
A
#
# COMPACT_ATOMS: atom_id res chain seq x y z
N MET A 1 -2.15 11.64 13.37
CA MET A 1 -2.42 10.24 13.82
C MET A 1 -3.79 9.72 13.38
N VAL A 2 -3.79 8.65 12.59
CA VAL A 2 -4.94 7.92 12.06
C VAL A 2 -4.89 6.45 12.46
N LYS A 3 -6.07 5.82 12.55
CA LYS A 3 -6.21 4.40 12.84
C LYS A 3 -6.75 3.67 11.62
N LEU A 4 -5.97 2.71 11.12
CA LEU A 4 -6.32 1.87 9.98
C LEU A 4 -6.70 0.48 10.44
N PHE A 5 -7.72 -0.11 9.80
CA PHE A 5 -8.10 -1.51 9.98
C PHE A 5 -7.58 -2.31 8.80
N CYS A 6 -6.68 -3.25 9.09
CA CYS A 6 -6.04 -4.11 8.11
C CYS A 6 -6.53 -5.55 8.25
N ALA A 7 -6.54 -6.30 7.17
CA ALA A 7 -6.78 -7.74 7.18
C ALA A 7 -5.84 -8.43 6.19
N ILE A 8 -5.43 -9.66 6.50
CA ILE A 8 -4.57 -10.46 5.63
C ILE A 8 -5.46 -11.25 4.67
N VAL A 9 -5.29 -10.99 3.37
CA VAL A 9 -6.03 -11.71 2.33
C VAL A 9 -5.76 -13.20 2.44
N GLY A 10 -6.84 -13.98 2.56
CA GLY A 10 -6.75 -15.44 2.65
C GLY A 10 -6.68 -16.03 4.05
N VAL A 11 -6.53 -15.21 5.09
CA VAL A 11 -6.49 -15.66 6.48
C VAL A 11 -7.79 -15.23 7.19
N ALA A 12 -8.56 -16.21 7.66
CA ALA A 12 -9.80 -15.94 8.40
C ALA A 12 -9.50 -15.30 9.77
N GLY A 13 -10.30 -14.31 10.18
CA GLY A 13 -10.11 -13.64 11.47
C GLY A 13 -8.82 -12.82 11.58
N SER A 14 -8.21 -12.44 10.46
CA SER A 14 -6.93 -11.73 10.42
C SER A 14 -7.05 -10.21 10.54
N ALA A 15 -8.19 -9.69 10.97
CA ALA A 15 -8.37 -8.25 11.14
C ALA A 15 -7.54 -7.72 12.32
N PHE A 16 -6.84 -6.60 12.14
CA PHE A 16 -6.09 -5.92 13.18
C PHE A 16 -6.02 -4.41 12.93
N GLU A 17 -5.76 -3.66 13.99
CA GLU A 17 -5.59 -2.21 13.94
C GLU A 17 -4.11 -1.83 13.79
N VAL A 18 -3.87 -0.80 13.00
CA VAL A 18 -2.56 -0.15 12.83
C VAL A 18 -2.75 1.34 13.06
N ASP A 19 -1.99 1.88 14.01
CA ASP A 19 -1.91 3.31 14.25
C ASP A 19 -0.72 3.88 13.47
N ILE A 20 -0.95 4.97 12.74
CA ILE A 20 0.10 5.65 11.96
C ILE A 20 -0.16 7.17 11.95
N ASP A 21 0.88 7.98 11.82
CA ASP A 21 0.67 9.41 11.61
C ASP A 21 0.22 9.70 10.17
N ASP A 22 -0.64 10.71 9.98
CA ASP A 22 -1.18 11.07 8.67
C ASP A 22 -0.14 11.67 7.73
N ALA A 23 0.97 12.19 8.27
CA ALA A 23 2.10 12.66 7.48
C ALA A 23 3.07 11.55 7.06
N GLU A 24 2.89 10.32 7.57
CA GLU A 24 3.81 9.21 7.31
C GLU A 24 3.61 8.58 5.93
N SER A 25 4.69 8.01 5.41
CA SER A 25 4.69 7.41 4.08
C SER A 25 4.07 6.01 4.07
N VAL A 26 3.78 5.51 2.87
CA VAL A 26 3.36 4.11 2.66
C VAL A 26 4.43 3.12 3.10
N SER A 27 5.72 3.48 3.05
CA SER A 27 6.78 2.61 3.57
C SER A 27 6.69 2.46 5.09
N ALA A 28 6.48 3.57 5.81
CA ALA A 28 6.25 3.54 7.25
C ALA A 28 4.99 2.74 7.62
N LEU A 29 3.93 2.83 6.79
CA LEU A 29 2.74 1.98 6.95
C LEU A 29 3.06 0.49 6.81
N LYS A 30 3.85 0.10 5.81
CA LYS A 30 4.26 -1.30 5.62
C LYS A 30 5.09 -1.80 6.82
N ASP A 31 5.99 -0.98 7.34
CA ASP A 31 6.77 -1.31 8.54
C ASP A 31 5.87 -1.48 9.77
N ALA A 32 4.92 -0.56 9.97
CA ALA A 32 3.96 -0.63 11.09
C ALA A 32 3.07 -1.89 11.01
N ILE A 33 2.60 -2.25 9.81
CA ILE A 33 1.85 -3.49 9.56
C ILE A 33 2.68 -4.71 9.94
N LYS A 34 3.92 -4.79 9.46
CA LYS A 34 4.84 -5.90 9.78
C LYS A 34 5.08 -6.00 11.28
N ALA A 35 5.30 -4.87 11.96
CA ALA A 35 5.53 -4.80 13.39
C ALA A 35 4.33 -5.28 14.23
N LYS A 36 3.09 -5.12 13.75
CA LYS A 36 1.88 -5.60 14.45
C LYS A 36 1.68 -7.11 14.36
N LYS A 37 2.17 -7.76 13.31
CA LYS A 37 2.03 -9.19 13.07
C LYS A 37 3.40 -9.83 12.74
N PRO A 38 4.37 -9.76 13.66
CA PRO A 38 5.75 -10.14 13.37
C PRO A 38 5.90 -11.62 13.03
N ASN A 39 5.03 -12.49 13.57
CA ASN A 39 5.04 -13.92 13.27
C ASN A 39 4.45 -14.23 11.89
N ASP A 40 3.36 -13.56 11.50
CA ASP A 40 2.74 -13.75 10.19
C ASP A 40 3.63 -13.20 9.06
N PHE A 41 4.44 -12.18 9.34
CA PHE A 41 5.32 -11.51 8.38
C PHE A 41 6.83 -11.73 8.64
N LYS A 42 7.20 -12.76 9.41
CA LYS A 42 8.59 -13.00 9.83
C LYS A 42 9.56 -13.17 8.65
N ASP A 43 9.10 -13.80 7.58
CA ASP A 43 9.89 -14.13 6.38
C ASP A 43 9.60 -13.17 5.20
N VAL A 44 8.88 -12.07 5.46
CA VAL A 44 8.44 -11.11 4.45
C VAL A 44 9.03 -9.74 4.78
N ASP A 45 9.85 -9.20 3.87
CA ASP A 45 10.33 -7.83 4.00
C ASP A 45 9.17 -6.85 3.86
N ALA A 46 9.19 -5.75 4.63
CA ALA A 46 8.05 -4.84 4.69
C ALA A 46 7.74 -4.22 3.32
N ASP A 47 8.76 -3.89 2.53
CA ASP A 47 8.65 -3.38 1.17
C ASP A 47 7.90 -4.32 0.21
N LYS A 48 8.02 -5.65 0.43
CA LYS A 48 7.33 -6.69 -0.33
C LYS A 48 5.84 -6.82 -0.01
N LEU A 49 5.34 -6.18 1.04
CA LEU A 49 3.91 -6.13 1.32
C LEU A 49 3.19 -5.35 0.21
N GLN A 50 2.15 -5.96 -0.35
CA GLN A 50 1.22 -5.28 -1.26
C GLN A 50 -0.02 -4.86 -0.48
N LEU A 51 -0.31 -3.56 -0.50
CA LEU A 51 -1.45 -2.98 0.20
C LEU A 51 -2.54 -2.63 -0.80
N PHE A 52 -3.78 -2.96 -0.45
CA PHE A 52 -4.95 -2.65 -1.25
C PHE A 52 -5.99 -1.94 -0.39
N LEU A 53 -6.67 -0.95 -0.97
CA LEU A 53 -7.81 -0.32 -0.33
C LEU A 53 -8.98 -1.30 -0.31
N ALA A 54 -9.49 -1.60 0.89
CA ALA A 54 -10.60 -2.52 1.07
C ALA A 54 -11.97 -1.89 0.76
N LYS A 55 -12.03 -0.55 0.67
CA LYS A 55 -13.24 0.23 0.42
C LYS A 55 -13.03 1.11 -0.81
N THR A 56 -14.01 1.14 -1.71
CA THR A 56 -14.04 1.99 -2.89
C THR A 56 -14.43 3.43 -2.52
N ASP A 57 -14.32 4.35 -3.48
CA ASP A 57 -14.58 5.78 -3.28
C ASP A 57 -16.09 6.03 -3.07
N ASP A 58 -16.92 5.20 -3.71
CA ASP A 58 -18.37 5.12 -3.46
C ASP A 58 -18.72 4.52 -2.09
N GLY A 59 -17.71 4.12 -1.33
CA GLY A 59 -17.84 3.57 0.01
C GLY A 59 -18.23 2.09 0.06
N ALA A 60 -18.19 1.37 -1.07
CA ALA A 60 -18.47 -0.07 -1.10
C ALA A 60 -17.25 -0.88 -0.68
N TRP A 61 -17.45 -1.95 0.09
CA TRP A 61 -16.37 -2.89 0.42
C TRP A 61 -16.08 -3.84 -0.74
N LEU A 62 -14.81 -4.23 -0.89
CA LEU A 62 -14.41 -5.30 -1.81
C LEU A 62 -15.19 -6.58 -1.51
N LYS A 63 -15.64 -7.26 -2.57
CA LYS A 63 -16.43 -8.49 -2.44
C LYS A 63 -15.51 -9.70 -2.35
N SER A 64 -16.04 -10.83 -1.87
CA SER A 64 -15.28 -12.08 -1.76
C SER A 64 -14.63 -12.53 -3.08
N LYS A 65 -15.23 -12.19 -4.22
CA LYS A 65 -14.66 -12.45 -5.55
C LYS A 65 -13.34 -11.70 -5.76
N ASP A 66 -13.27 -10.44 -5.35
CA ASP A 66 -12.10 -9.59 -5.51
C ASP A 66 -10.98 -10.04 -4.56
N LEU A 67 -11.34 -10.41 -3.32
CA LEU A 67 -10.41 -11.01 -2.36
C LEU A 67 -9.84 -12.35 -2.86
N LEU A 68 -10.64 -13.14 -3.59
CA LEU A 68 -10.17 -14.40 -4.17
C LEU A 68 -9.18 -14.17 -5.33
N ARG A 69 -9.38 -13.11 -6.12
CA ARG A 69 -8.42 -12.68 -7.16
C ARG A 69 -7.12 -12.19 -6.55
N MET A 70 -7.20 -11.34 -5.53
CA MET A 70 -6.02 -10.88 -4.77
C MET A 70 -5.23 -12.04 -4.18
N ARG A 71 -5.91 -13.08 -3.65
CA ARG A 71 -5.25 -14.30 -3.15
C ARG A 71 -4.46 -15.03 -4.25
N LYS A 72 -4.92 -14.97 -5.50
CA LYS A 72 -4.24 -15.57 -6.66
C LYS A 72 -3.12 -14.68 -7.21
N GLY A 73 -2.86 -13.51 -6.60
CA GLY A 73 -1.92 -12.52 -7.12
C GLY A 73 -2.48 -11.70 -8.30
N GLU A 74 -3.77 -11.84 -8.60
CA GLU A 74 -4.44 -11.02 -9.61
C GLU A 74 -4.90 -9.71 -8.99
N ILE A 75 -4.77 -8.61 -9.73
CA ILE A 75 -5.36 -7.32 -9.36
C ILE A 75 -6.84 -7.35 -9.77
N PRO A 76 -7.80 -7.05 -8.86
CA PRO A 76 -9.21 -6.95 -9.24
C PRO A 76 -9.46 -5.80 -10.21
N ASN A 77 -10.42 -5.95 -11.13
CA ASN A 77 -10.69 -4.96 -12.19
C ASN A 77 -11.00 -3.56 -11.63
N GLU A 78 -11.67 -3.49 -10.47
CA GLU A 78 -12.01 -2.23 -9.78
C GLU A 78 -10.77 -1.53 -9.22
N VAL A 79 -9.73 -2.29 -8.90
CA VAL A 79 -8.43 -1.78 -8.46
C VAL A 79 -7.58 -1.41 -9.68
N GLU A 80 -7.55 -2.26 -10.70
CA GLU A 80 -6.83 -2.03 -11.96
C GLU A 80 -7.31 -0.77 -12.69
N SER A 81 -8.62 -0.56 -12.76
CA SER A 81 -9.20 0.66 -13.35
C SER A 81 -8.78 1.94 -12.61
N ARG A 82 -8.48 1.90 -11.31
CA ARG A 82 -7.91 3.07 -10.61
C ARG A 82 -6.48 3.35 -11.05
N TYR A 83 -5.64 2.32 -11.09
CA TYR A 83 -4.25 2.46 -11.52
C TYR A 83 -4.11 2.86 -13.00
N MET A 84 -5.09 2.53 -13.83
CA MET A 84 -5.12 2.83 -15.26
C MET A 84 -5.83 4.14 -15.61
N ASN A 85 -6.68 4.67 -14.72
CA ASN A 85 -7.38 5.95 -14.92
C ASN A 85 -6.58 7.17 -14.45
N GLU A 86 -5.54 6.97 -13.64
CA GLU A 86 -4.48 7.97 -13.50
C GLU A 86 -3.66 7.94 -14.79
N GLU A 87 -3.79 8.98 -15.63
CA GLU A 87 -2.70 9.31 -16.55
C GLU A 87 -1.44 9.36 -15.67
N LEU A 88 -0.52 8.41 -15.84
CA LEU A 88 0.80 8.46 -15.21
C LEU A 88 1.46 9.74 -15.70
N GLU A 89 1.29 10.85 -14.97
CA GLU A 89 2.11 12.04 -15.15
C GLU A 89 3.56 11.54 -15.12
N ASP A 90 4.29 11.81 -16.19
CA ASP A 90 5.68 11.40 -16.33
C ASP A 90 6.42 11.77 -15.03
N PRO A 91 6.84 10.77 -14.22
CA PRO A 91 7.37 11.04 -12.90
C PRO A 91 8.74 11.73 -12.98
N THR A 92 9.32 11.83 -14.18
CA THR A 92 10.62 12.47 -14.43
C THR A 92 10.68 13.87 -13.84
N ASP A 93 9.64 14.69 -14.00
CA ASP A 93 9.63 16.06 -13.47
C ASP A 93 9.66 16.10 -11.93
N LYS A 94 8.87 15.23 -11.28
CA LYS A 94 8.85 15.12 -9.81
C LYS A 94 10.16 14.53 -9.28
N ILE A 95 10.73 13.55 -9.97
CA ILE A 95 12.00 12.92 -9.60
C ILE A 95 13.16 13.92 -9.74
N CYS A 96 13.25 14.67 -10.84
CA CYS A 96 14.28 15.69 -11.04
C CYS A 96 14.18 16.83 -10.01
N SER A 97 12.98 17.16 -9.52
CA SER A 97 12.81 18.16 -8.46
C SER A 97 13.34 17.69 -7.09
N LYS A 98 13.29 16.38 -6.82
CA LYS A 98 13.73 15.79 -5.54
C LYS A 98 15.18 15.35 -5.56
N PHE A 99 15.67 14.96 -6.73
CA PHE A 99 17.05 14.55 -7.00
C PHE A 99 17.61 15.44 -8.11
N PRO A 100 17.96 16.70 -7.80
CA PRO A 100 18.62 17.55 -8.77
C PRO A 100 19.90 16.85 -9.26
N SER A 101 20.06 16.77 -10.57
CA SER A 101 21.16 16.06 -11.25
C SER A 101 22.54 16.71 -11.02
N THR A 102 22.57 17.87 -10.38
CA THR A 102 23.79 18.56 -9.98
C THR A 102 24.04 18.32 -8.49
N ILE A 103 25.10 17.56 -8.18
CA ILE A 103 25.71 17.58 -6.85
C ILE A 103 26.22 19.02 -6.65
N PRO A 104 25.79 19.75 -5.60
CA PRO A 104 26.36 21.06 -5.33
C PRO A 104 27.86 20.87 -5.10
N ASP A 105 28.68 21.54 -5.92
CA ASP A 105 30.13 21.51 -5.78
C ASP A 105 30.48 21.83 -4.34
N GLY A 106 30.99 20.81 -3.63
CA GLY A 106 31.42 20.95 -2.25
C GLY A 106 32.53 21.98 -2.18
N THR A 107 32.24 23.10 -1.52
CA THR A 107 33.24 24.05 -1.05
C THR A 107 33.53 23.77 0.42
#